data_AF-A0A1Z4MUM0-F1
#
_entry.id   AF-A0A1Z4MUM0-F1
#
_cell.length_a   1.000
_cell.length_b   1.000
_cell.length_c   1.000
_cell.angle_alpha   90.00
_cell.angle_beta   90.00
_cell.angle_gamma   90.00
#
_symmetry.space_group_name_H-M   'P 1'
#
loop_
_entity.id
_entity.type
_entity.pdbx_description
1 polymer ?
#
loop_
_entity_poly.entity_id
_entity_poly.type
_entity_poly.pdbx_seq_one_letter_code
_entity_poly.pdbx_strand_id
1 'polypeptide(L)'
;MSRMKRSSRVLSKAEKRLASIESINSGLDVGEGLTVQGYTEKIQNLRESLKAYNRALSTIDNLLTQIVENEKDLADYSENILRGIAYKFGSNSHEYQMAGGTRKSDRKRVVRQNIAVPTS
;
A
#
# COMPACT_ATOMS: atom_id res chain seq x y z
N MET A 1 1.21 4.23 -4.46
CA MET A 1 0.01 4.84 -5.09
C MET A 1 -1.22 4.15 -4.52
N SER A 2 -2.26 4.89 -4.16
CA SER A 2 -3.51 4.33 -3.64
C SER A 2 -4.16 3.39 -4.66
N ARG A 3 -4.66 2.24 -4.22
CA ARG A 3 -5.29 1.27 -5.11
C ARG A 3 -6.60 1.82 -5.66
N MET A 4 -6.82 1.69 -6.98
CA MET A 4 -8.04 2.18 -7.62
C MET A 4 -9.26 1.41 -7.09
N LYS A 5 -10.31 2.15 -6.68
CA LYS A 5 -11.56 1.55 -6.22
C LYS A 5 -12.31 0.90 -7.37
N ARG A 6 -13.04 -0.18 -7.09
CA ARG A 6 -13.84 -0.90 -8.08
C ARG A 6 -15.19 -0.23 -8.27
N SER A 7 -15.60 -0.05 -9.51
CA SER A 7 -16.97 0.32 -9.91
C SER A 7 -17.61 -0.83 -10.70
N SER A 8 -18.95 -0.85 -10.76
CA SER A 8 -19.71 -1.89 -11.47
C SER A 8 -20.66 -1.27 -12.48
N ARG A 9 -20.41 -1.53 -13.77
CA ARG A 9 -21.33 -1.16 -14.86
C ARG A 9 -22.65 -1.93 -14.77
N VAL A 10 -22.61 -3.16 -14.25
CA VAL A 10 -23.79 -4.00 -14.08
C VAL A 10 -24.74 -3.40 -13.04
N LEU A 11 -24.20 -2.90 -11.91
CA LEU A 11 -24.98 -2.23 -10.88
C LEU A 11 -25.70 -1.00 -11.45
N SER A 12 -24.97 -0.12 -12.15
CA SER A 12 -25.57 1.08 -12.76
C SER A 12 -26.66 0.74 -13.79
N LYS A 13 -26.48 -0.31 -14.60
CA LYS A 13 -27.52 -0.76 -15.53
C LYS A 13 -28.72 -1.34 -14.80
N ALA A 14 -28.50 -2.07 -13.71
CA ALA A 14 -29.57 -2.69 -12.95
C ALA A 14 -30.45 -1.65 -12.23
N GLU A 15 -29.85 -0.65 -11.61
CA GLU A 15 -30.55 0.47 -10.96
C GLU A 15 -31.44 1.24 -11.98
N LYS A 16 -30.90 1.51 -13.18
CA LYS A 16 -31.69 2.16 -14.25
C LYS A 16 -32.89 1.32 -14.69
N ARG A 17 -32.69 0.02 -14.87
CA ARG A 17 -33.78 -0.89 -15.26
C ARG A 17 -34.83 -1.01 -14.18
N LEU A 18 -34.42 -1.08 -12.91
CA LEU A 18 -35.33 -1.13 -11.78
C LEU A 18 -36.24 0.10 -11.76
N ALA A 19 -35.68 1.31 -11.89
CA ALA A 19 -36.46 2.54 -11.96
C ALA A 19 -37.46 2.54 -13.14
N SER A 20 -37.06 2.01 -14.30
CA SER A 20 -37.97 1.86 -15.44
C SER A 20 -39.09 0.85 -15.15
N ILE A 21 -38.79 -0.27 -14.49
CA ILE A 21 -39.80 -1.30 -14.13
C ILE A 21 -40.79 -0.73 -13.11
N GLU A 22 -40.30 -0.05 -12.08
CA GLU A 22 -41.15 0.58 -11.06
C GLU A 22 -42.10 1.62 -11.64
N SER A 23 -41.68 2.34 -12.69
CA SER A 23 -42.55 3.29 -13.41
C SER A 23 -43.69 2.62 -14.18
N ILE A 24 -43.53 1.34 -14.56
CA ILE A 24 -44.56 0.55 -15.23
C ILE A 24 -45.49 -0.07 -14.19
N ASN A 25 -44.92 -0.78 -13.21
CA ASN A 25 -45.64 -1.38 -12.10
C ASN A 25 -44.66 -1.67 -10.94
N SER A 26 -44.87 -1.00 -9.81
CA SER A 26 -44.04 -1.15 -8.60
C SER A 26 -44.15 -2.52 -7.92
N GLY A 27 -45.24 -3.25 -8.18
CA GLY A 27 -45.49 -4.60 -7.65
C GLY A 27 -45.36 -5.69 -8.70
N LEU A 28 -44.61 -5.44 -9.79
CA LEU A 28 -44.48 -6.42 -10.87
C LEU A 28 -43.90 -7.74 -10.35
N ASP A 29 -44.68 -8.81 -10.53
CA ASP A 29 -44.26 -10.19 -10.36
C ASP A 29 -44.38 -10.89 -11.71
N VAL A 30 -43.26 -11.33 -12.25
CA VAL A 30 -43.19 -12.03 -13.54
C VAL A 30 -43.38 -13.54 -13.35
N GLY A 31 -43.43 -14.02 -12.10
CA GLY A 31 -43.41 -15.44 -11.75
C GLY A 31 -41.98 -15.97 -11.58
N GLU A 32 -41.86 -17.23 -11.14
CA GLU A 32 -40.56 -17.92 -10.93
C GLU A 32 -39.59 -17.19 -9.96
N GLY A 33 -40.12 -16.34 -9.08
CA GLY A 33 -39.31 -15.55 -8.14
C GLY A 33 -38.69 -14.29 -8.75
N LEU A 34 -39.05 -13.93 -9.98
CA LEU A 34 -38.66 -12.68 -10.63
C LEU A 34 -39.63 -11.56 -10.23
N THR A 35 -39.42 -11.04 -9.01
CA THR A 35 -40.18 -9.92 -8.45
C THR A 35 -39.33 -8.65 -8.39
N VAL A 36 -39.99 -7.48 -8.39
CA VAL A 36 -39.31 -6.19 -8.12
C VAL A 36 -38.55 -6.25 -6.81
N GLN A 37 -39.16 -6.81 -5.76
CA GLN A 37 -38.51 -6.96 -4.45
C GLN A 37 -37.22 -7.81 -4.54
N GLY A 38 -37.29 -8.98 -5.17
CA GLY A 38 -36.11 -9.83 -5.37
C GLY A 38 -35.03 -9.13 -6.17
N TYR A 39 -35.40 -8.32 -7.16
CA TYR A 39 -34.45 -7.54 -7.93
C TYR A 39 -33.76 -6.45 -7.09
N THR A 40 -34.51 -5.71 -6.26
CA THR A 40 -33.99 -4.73 -5.31
C THR A 40 -33.00 -5.36 -4.34
N GLU A 41 -33.32 -6.53 -3.78
CA GLU A 41 -32.44 -7.25 -2.86
C GLU A 41 -31.11 -7.64 -3.53
N LYS A 42 -31.13 -8.14 -4.77
CA LYS A 42 -29.89 -8.47 -5.50
C LYS A 42 -29.05 -7.23 -5.80
N ILE A 43 -29.68 -6.12 -6.17
CA ILE A 43 -28.99 -4.83 -6.38
C ILE A 43 -28.32 -4.37 -5.09
N GLN A 44 -29.05 -4.41 -3.98
CA GLN A 44 -28.55 -3.98 -2.67
C GLN A 44 -27.38 -4.87 -2.20
N ASN A 45 -27.50 -6.19 -2.34
CA ASN A 45 -26.42 -7.13 -2.00
C ASN A 45 -25.14 -6.85 -2.80
N LEU A 46 -25.26 -6.58 -4.09
CA LEU A 46 -24.10 -6.23 -4.93
C LEU A 46 -23.48 -4.89 -4.50
N ARG A 47 -24.32 -3.89 -4.17
CA ARG A 47 -23.91 -2.57 -3.71
C ARG A 47 -23.14 -2.65 -2.40
N GLU A 48 -23.62 -3.44 -1.44
CA GLU A 48 -22.98 -3.67 -0.15
C GLU A 48 -21.65 -4.41 -0.30
N SER A 49 -21.61 -5.46 -1.12
CA SER A 49 -20.39 -6.21 -1.42
C SER A 49 -19.31 -5.30 -2.03
N LEU A 50 -19.69 -4.44 -2.99
CA LEU A 50 -18.77 -3.49 -3.62
C LEU A 50 -18.27 -2.44 -2.61
N LYS A 51 -19.15 -1.95 -1.73
CA LYS A 51 -18.80 -1.02 -0.66
C LYS A 51 -17.81 -1.64 0.33
N ALA A 52 -18.06 -2.88 0.76
CA ALA A 52 -17.18 -3.62 1.66
C ALA A 52 -15.79 -3.83 1.03
N TYR A 53 -15.74 -4.26 -0.23
CA TYR A 53 -14.49 -4.41 -0.97
C TYR A 53 -13.70 -3.11 -1.06
N ASN A 54 -14.34 -2.00 -1.43
CA ASN A 54 -13.67 -0.71 -1.55
C ASN A 54 -13.17 -0.16 -0.21
N ARG A 55 -13.89 -0.42 0.88
CA ARG A 55 -13.44 -0.12 2.26
C ARG A 55 -12.20 -0.94 2.62
N ALA A 56 -12.22 -2.25 2.36
CA ALA A 56 -11.08 -3.13 2.61
C ALA A 56 -9.83 -2.69 1.82
N LEU A 57 -10.00 -2.20 0.59
CA LEU A 57 -8.87 -1.60 -0.13
C LEU A 57 -8.29 -0.36 0.58
N SER A 58 -9.12 0.47 1.21
CA SER A 58 -8.61 1.64 1.95
C SER A 58 -7.86 1.22 3.21
N THR A 59 -8.33 0.19 3.91
CA THR A 59 -7.63 -0.32 5.09
C THR A 59 -6.29 -0.92 4.69
N ILE A 60 -6.21 -1.65 3.58
CA ILE A 60 -4.94 -2.19 3.06
C ILE A 60 -3.96 -1.06 2.72
N ASP A 61 -4.43 0.00 2.05
CA ASP A 61 -3.57 1.15 1.71
C ASP A 61 -3.02 1.85 2.97
N ASN A 62 -3.83 1.99 4.02
CA ASN A 62 -3.39 2.52 5.30
C ASN A 62 -2.34 1.61 5.98
N LEU A 63 -2.59 0.30 6.03
CA LEU A 63 -1.65 -0.66 6.60
C LEU A 63 -0.31 -0.64 5.86
N LEU A 64 -0.34 -0.55 4.53
CA LEU A 64 0.89 -0.45 3.74
C LEU A 64 1.67 0.83 4.07
N THR A 65 0.97 1.95 4.27
CA THR A 65 1.60 3.22 4.65
C THR A 65 2.29 3.10 6.01
N GLN A 66 1.61 2.49 6.99
CA GLN A 66 2.18 2.24 8.32
C GLN A 66 3.40 1.33 8.27
N ILE A 67 3.39 0.29 7.43
CA ILE A 67 4.56 -0.59 7.26
C ILE A 67 5.73 0.21 6.73
N VAL A 68 5.53 1.01 5.68
CA VAL A 68 6.61 1.81 5.08
C VAL A 68 7.16 2.85 6.05
N GLU A 69 6.31 3.45 6.90
CA GLU A 69 6.75 4.37 7.96
C GLU A 69 7.57 3.64 9.02
N ASN A 70 7.07 2.50 9.53
CA ASN A 70 7.78 1.70 10.51
C ASN A 70 9.12 1.16 9.98
N GLU A 71 9.20 0.80 8.69
CA GLU A 71 10.44 0.37 8.04
C GLU A 71 11.49 1.48 8.03
N LYS A 72 11.07 2.73 7.77
CA LYS A 72 11.97 3.89 7.83
C LYS A 72 12.44 4.17 9.25
N ASP A 73 11.52 4.18 10.21
CA ASP A 73 11.85 4.42 11.62
C ASP A 73 12.82 3.35 12.15
N LEU A 74 12.61 2.08 11.79
CA LEU A 74 13.51 1.00 12.15
C LEU A 74 14.88 1.13 11.47
N ALA A 75 14.92 1.54 10.21
CA ALA A 75 16.18 1.79 9.50
C ALA A 75 16.98 2.89 10.19
N ASP A 76 16.36 4.02 10.51
CA ASP A 76 17.01 5.15 11.20
C ASP A 76 17.48 4.73 12.60
N TYR A 77 16.65 3.98 13.34
CA TYR A 77 17.03 3.45 14.64
C TYR A 77 18.22 2.49 14.55
N SER A 78 18.24 1.62 13.53
CA SER A 78 19.35 0.69 13.28
C SER A 78 20.67 1.41 13.00
N GLU A 79 20.61 2.52 12.25
CA GLU A 79 21.78 3.36 12.00
C GLU A 79 22.27 4.01 13.30
N ASN A 80 21.35 4.53 14.11
CA ASN A 80 21.68 5.13 15.40
C ASN A 80 22.32 4.13 16.36
N ILE A 81 21.84 2.89 16.40
CA ILE A 81 22.44 1.81 17.19
C ILE A 81 23.87 1.51 16.70
N LEU A 82 24.08 1.37 15.39
CA LEU A 82 25.43 1.15 14.83
C LEU A 82 26.38 2.30 15.17
N ARG A 83 25.92 3.55 15.09
CA ARG A 83 26.69 4.74 15.49
C ARG A 83 27.00 4.72 16.99
N GLY A 84 26.05 4.35 17.84
CA GLY A 84 26.24 4.20 19.28
C GLY A 84 27.30 3.13 19.63
N ILE A 85 27.29 2.00 18.93
CA ILE A 85 28.32 0.94 19.08
C ILE A 85 29.69 1.48 18.66
N ALA A 86 29.77 2.19 17.53
CA ALA A 86 31.01 2.83 17.10
C ALA A 86 31.50 3.89 18.10
N TYR A 87 30.61 4.61 18.77
CA TYR A 87 30.96 5.56 19.82
C TYR A 87 31.51 4.87 21.07
N LYS A 88 30.91 3.74 21.49
CA LYS A 88 31.29 3.02 22.72
C LYS A 88 32.56 2.18 22.57
N PHE A 89 32.70 1.44 21.47
CA PHE A 89 33.81 0.49 21.25
C PHE A 89 34.85 0.98 20.25
N GLY A 90 34.51 2.01 19.46
CA GLY A 90 35.36 2.56 18.41
C GLY A 90 35.01 2.03 17.02
N SER A 91 35.14 2.87 15.99
CA SER A 91 34.76 2.52 14.61
C SER A 91 35.70 1.51 13.90
N ASN A 92 36.76 1.07 14.56
CA ASN A 92 37.70 0.04 14.09
C ASN A 92 37.65 -1.25 14.93
N SER A 93 36.75 -1.32 15.92
CA SER A 93 36.68 -2.43 16.85
C SER A 93 36.09 -3.69 16.22
N HIS A 94 36.34 -4.83 16.85
CA HIS A 94 35.76 -6.09 16.41
C HIS A 94 34.24 -6.11 16.62
N GLU A 95 33.77 -5.55 17.73
CA GLU A 95 32.35 -5.45 18.12
C GLU A 95 31.55 -4.63 17.11
N TYR A 96 32.13 -3.54 16.59
CA TYR A 96 31.48 -2.73 15.55
C TYR A 96 31.31 -3.53 14.25
N GLN A 97 32.29 -4.37 13.89
CA GLN A 97 32.18 -5.28 12.76
C GLN A 97 31.15 -6.38 12.99
N MET A 98 31.13 -6.96 14.19
CA MET A 98 30.15 -7.99 14.58
C MET A 98 28.72 -7.46 14.54
N ALA A 99 28.52 -6.17 14.86
CA ALA A 99 27.22 -5.51 14.77
C ALA A 99 26.76 -5.25 13.32
N GLY A 100 27.58 -5.57 12.32
CA GLY A 100 27.29 -5.35 10.90
C GLY A 100 27.89 -4.07 10.31
N GLY A 101 28.67 -3.32 11.09
CA GLY A 101 29.40 -2.15 10.60
C GLY A 101 30.65 -2.53 9.80
N THR A 102 31.07 -1.69 8.85
CA THR A 102 32.37 -1.84 8.18
C THR A 102 33.42 -1.00 8.93
N ARG A 103 34.49 -1.64 9.41
CA ARG A 103 35.60 -0.96 10.11
C ARG A 103 36.17 0.16 9.25
N LYS A 104 36.59 1.26 9.85
CA LYS A 104 37.14 2.42 9.13
C LYS A 104 38.40 2.04 8.31
N SER A 105 39.20 1.09 8.77
CA SER A 105 40.35 0.53 8.03
C SER A 105 39.96 -0.21 6.75
N ASP A 106 38.81 -0.88 6.77
CA ASP A 106 38.40 -1.82 5.71
C ASP A 106 37.52 -1.14 4.65
N ARG A 107 37.07 0.09 4.92
CA ARG A 107 36.29 0.89 3.96
C ARG A 107 37.19 1.28 2.78
N LYS A 108 36.76 0.90 1.57
CA LYS A 108 37.42 1.28 0.32
C LYS A 108 37.50 2.81 0.20
N ARG A 109 38.71 3.36 0.31
CA ARG A 109 38.96 4.79 0.13
C ARG A 109 39.14 5.06 -1.37
N VAL A 110 38.21 5.79 -1.99
CA VAL A 110 38.43 6.32 -3.34
C VAL A 110 39.45 7.44 -3.21
N VAL A 111 40.71 7.14 -3.56
CA VAL A 111 41.75 8.16 -3.67
C VAL A 111 41.43 8.95 -4.93
N ARG A 112 41.04 10.23 -4.80
CA ARG A 112 40.96 11.12 -5.96
C ARG A 112 42.37 11.27 -6.51
N GLN A 113 42.66 10.65 -7.65
CA GLN A 113 43.88 10.94 -8.39
C GLN A 113 43.78 12.37 -8.90
N ASN A 114 44.57 13.28 -8.32
CA ASN A 114 44.83 14.56 -8.98
C ASN A 114 45.64 14.24 -10.23
N ILE A 115 44.97 14.11 -11.37
CA ILE A 115 45.61 14.12 -12.67
C ILE A 115 46.13 15.55 -12.85
N ALA A 116 47.40 15.76 -12.52
CA ALA A 116 48.07 17.01 -12.85
C ALA A 116 48.09 17.14 -14.38
N VAL A 117 47.38 18.14 -14.89
CA VAL A 117 47.39 18.49 -16.32
C VAL A 117 48.79 18.99 -16.64
N PRO A 118 49.55 18.36 -17.55
CA PRO A 118 50.87 18.84 -17.90
C PRO A 118 50.73 20.15 -18.67
N THR A 119 51.27 21.23 -18.12
CA THR A 119 51.45 22.50 -18.82
C THR A 119 52.69 22.43 -19.70
N SER A 120 52.46 22.57 -21.01
CA SER A 120 53.36 23.02 -22.09
C SER A 120 54.65 22.23 -22.36
#